data_AF-A0A315ZG55-F1
#
_entry.id   AF-A0A315ZG55-F1
#
_cell.length_a   1.000
_cell.length_b   1.000
_cell.length_c   1.000
_cell.angle_alpha   90.00
_cell.angle_beta   90.00
_cell.angle_gamma   90.00
#
_symmetry.space_group_name_H-M   'P 1'
#
loop_
_entity.id
_entity.type
_entity.pdbx_description
1 polymer ?
#
loop_
_entity_poly.entity_id
_entity_poly.type
_entity_poly.pdbx_seq_one_letter_code
_entity_poly.pdbx_strand_id
1 'polypeptide(L)'
;MVLLNEETENFCKILHLWKKACNISVVNTEITNSIIKNDTIMKSMQQWLDEYGESHKNPTNKLIHWICVPAIFFCVLALFSEIPSDMLKNLFPAAYQPYIHWGTVVVILGLLFYLRISVTMFLGMAAVSSLCLYGIKVLNVWGVIPVWQIALIVFVAAWIGQFYGHKVEGKKPSFFKDLQFLMIGPAWLLGFIYKKIGISY
;
A
#
# COMPACT_ATOMS: atom_id res chain seq x y z
N MET A 1 14.70 -3.58 -29.81
CA MET A 1 15.42 -2.51 -29.09
C MET A 1 16.13 -1.61 -30.11
N VAL A 2 15.38 -0.97 -31.02
CA VAL A 2 15.93 -0.08 -32.07
C VAL A 2 14.98 1.10 -32.37
N LEU A 3 13.67 0.97 -32.13
CA LEU A 3 12.67 2.01 -32.46
C LEU A 3 12.59 3.20 -31.47
N LEU A 4 13.25 3.16 -30.31
CA LEU A 4 13.25 4.29 -29.35
C LEU A 4 14.29 5.37 -29.66
N ASN A 5 15.20 5.14 -30.62
CA ASN A 5 16.29 6.05 -30.93
C ASN A 5 15.91 7.16 -31.93
N GLU A 6 15.00 6.91 -32.88
CA GLU A 6 14.64 7.92 -33.89
C GLU A 6 13.71 9.01 -33.33
N GLU A 7 12.73 8.65 -32.48
CA GLU A 7 11.85 9.64 -31.84
C GLU A 7 12.62 10.53 -30.87
N THR A 8 13.59 9.98 -30.15
CA THR A 8 14.44 10.74 -29.22
C THR A 8 15.41 11.67 -29.98
N GLU A 9 15.98 11.25 -31.10
CA GLU A 9 16.77 12.13 -31.96
C GLU A 9 15.95 13.27 -32.57
N ASN A 10 14.74 12.98 -33.07
CA ASN A 10 13.86 14.00 -33.63
C ASN A 10 13.37 15.00 -32.57
N PHE A 11 13.06 14.53 -31.36
CA PHE A 11 12.71 15.41 -30.24
C PHE A 11 13.87 16.34 -29.88
N CYS A 12 15.10 15.83 -29.80
CA CYS A 12 16.28 16.64 -29.54
C CYS A 12 16.52 17.71 -30.62
N LYS A 13 16.31 17.38 -31.90
CA LYS A 13 16.42 18.34 -33.02
C LYS A 13 15.34 19.42 -32.95
N ILE A 14 14.09 19.06 -32.69
CA ILE A 14 12.97 20.01 -32.54
C ILE A 14 13.20 20.92 -31.34
N LEU A 15 13.63 20.39 -30.20
CA LEU A 15 13.94 21.15 -28.99
C LEU A 15 15.09 22.14 -29.23
N HIS A 16 16.10 21.76 -30.00
CA HIS A 16 17.22 22.63 -30.35
C HIS A 16 16.79 23.78 -31.29
N LEU A 17 15.97 23.47 -32.31
CA LEU A 17 15.44 24.47 -33.23
C LEU A 17 14.49 25.45 -32.53
N TRP A 18 13.65 24.96 -31.62
CA TRP A 18 12.74 25.78 -30.83
C TRP A 18 13.47 26.72 -29.86
N LYS A 19 14.52 26.22 -29.17
CA LYS A 19 15.38 27.05 -28.30
C LYS A 19 16.08 28.18 -29.06
N LYS A 20 16.53 27.90 -30.30
CA LYS A 20 17.18 28.89 -31.17
C LYS A 20 16.20 29.94 -31.70
N ALA A 21 14.94 29.55 -31.94
CA ALA A 21 13.89 30.45 -32.43
C ALA A 21 13.39 31.44 -31.36
N CYS A 22 13.37 31.05 -30.08
CA CYS A 22 12.79 31.88 -29.02
C CYS A 22 13.77 32.86 -28.32
N ASN A 23 15.04 32.93 -28.73
CA ASN A 23 16.09 33.75 -28.09
C ASN A 23 16.12 33.64 -26.55
N ILE A 24 15.77 32.46 -26.03
CA ILE A 24 15.75 32.17 -24.61
C ILE A 24 17.19 31.96 -24.18
N SER A 25 17.72 32.88 -23.37
CA SER A 25 18.95 32.65 -22.61
C SER A 25 18.81 31.34 -21.85
N VAL A 26 19.82 30.47 -21.97
CA VAL A 26 19.86 29.12 -21.42
C VAL A 26 19.20 29.09 -20.03
N VAL A 27 17.97 28.58 -19.96
CA VAL A 27 17.32 28.26 -18.69
C VAL A 27 18.32 27.38 -17.97
N ASN A 28 18.83 27.86 -16.83
CA ASN A 28 19.94 27.25 -16.12
C ASN A 28 19.72 25.73 -16.03
N THR A 29 20.60 24.98 -16.69
CA THR A 29 20.51 23.52 -16.83
C THR A 29 20.52 22.86 -15.45
N GLU A 30 21.15 23.48 -14.45
CA GLU A 30 21.14 23.02 -13.06
C GLU A 30 19.78 23.21 -12.40
N ILE A 31 19.10 24.33 -12.67
CA ILE A 31 17.75 24.60 -12.14
C ILE A 31 16.75 23.62 -12.77
N THR A 32 16.80 23.44 -14.09
CA THR A 32 15.94 22.46 -14.78
C THR A 32 16.25 21.04 -14.34
N ASN A 33 17.52 20.65 -14.21
CA ASN A 33 17.88 19.33 -13.69
C ASN A 33 17.49 19.15 -12.22
N SER A 34 17.54 20.18 -11.37
CA SER A 34 17.10 20.10 -9.97
C SER A 34 15.58 19.95 -9.84
N ILE A 35 14.82 20.62 -10.71
CA ILE A 35 13.35 20.51 -10.78
C ILE A 35 12.95 19.12 -11.30
N ILE A 36 13.57 18.66 -12.40
CA ILE A 36 13.31 17.32 -12.98
C ILE A 36 13.72 16.20 -11.99
N LYS A 37 14.82 16.38 -11.24
CA LYS A 37 15.27 15.41 -10.25
C LYS A 37 14.36 15.35 -9.03
N ASN A 38 13.70 16.44 -8.65
CA ASN A 38 12.74 16.44 -7.54
C ASN A 38 11.37 15.86 -7.92
N ASP A 39 10.94 15.98 -9.18
CA ASP A 39 9.68 15.39 -9.65
C ASP A 39 9.75 13.89 -9.99
N THR A 40 10.96 13.31 -10.13
CA THR A 40 11.15 11.92 -10.61
C THR A 40 11.49 10.90 -9.52
N ILE A 41 11.89 11.33 -8.32
CA ILE A 41 12.23 10.41 -7.23
C ILE A 41 10.95 9.99 -6.52
N MET A 42 10.45 8.79 -6.86
CA MET A 42 9.39 8.17 -6.07
C MET A 42 9.86 8.02 -4.63
N LYS A 43 8.98 8.35 -3.67
CA LYS A 43 9.24 8.16 -2.24
C LYS A 43 9.68 6.71 -1.98
N SER A 44 10.82 6.54 -1.32
CA SER A 44 11.31 5.24 -0.88
C SER A 44 10.41 4.64 0.19
N MET A 45 10.52 3.33 0.43
CA MET A 45 9.77 2.67 1.50
C MET A 45 10.05 3.31 2.86
N GLN A 46 11.32 3.58 3.17
CA GLN A 46 11.69 4.22 4.43
C GLN A 46 11.06 5.62 4.57
N GLN A 47 11.01 6.43 3.50
CA GLN A 47 10.34 7.73 3.52
C GLN A 47 8.83 7.62 3.81
N TRP A 48 8.14 6.67 3.18
CA TRP A 48 6.73 6.38 3.46
C TRP A 48 6.50 5.99 4.93
N LEU A 49 7.36 5.11 5.46
CA LEU A 49 7.25 4.66 6.85
C LEU A 49 7.55 5.78 7.85
N ASP A 50 8.52 6.65 7.55
CA ASP A 50 8.89 7.77 8.41
C ASP A 50 7.78 8.82 8.49
N GLU A 51 7.22 9.20 7.33
CA GLU A 51 6.10 10.13 7.24
C GLU A 51 4.86 9.58 7.96
N TYR A 52 4.53 8.29 7.76
CA TYR A 52 3.47 7.63 8.51
C TYR A 52 3.75 7.67 10.01
N GLY A 53 5.00 7.43 10.43
CA GLY A 53 5.42 7.43 11.83
C GLY A 53 5.46 8.80 12.52
N GLU A 54 5.29 9.91 11.80
CA GLU A 54 5.25 11.25 12.41
C GLU A 54 4.04 11.47 13.30
N SER A 55 2.91 10.84 12.97
CA SER A 55 1.66 10.89 13.75
C SER A 55 1.50 9.75 14.75
N HIS A 56 2.56 8.98 14.99
CA HIS A 56 2.55 7.82 15.87
C HIS A 56 3.82 7.80 16.73
N LYS A 57 3.94 8.73 17.69
CA LYS A 57 5.08 8.80 18.60
C LYS A 57 4.73 8.29 19.99
N ASN A 58 3.49 8.50 20.46
CA ASN A 58 3.05 8.10 21.80
C ASN A 58 3.02 6.56 21.93
N PRO A 59 3.62 5.97 22.98
CA PRO A 59 3.69 4.52 23.16
C PRO A 59 2.32 3.85 23.27
N THR A 60 1.34 4.51 23.90
CA THR A 60 -0.04 4.00 23.99
C THR A 60 -0.69 3.95 22.61
N ASN A 61 -0.55 5.02 21.82
CA ASN A 61 -1.08 5.04 20.45
C ASN A 61 -0.43 3.96 19.57
N LYS A 62 0.89 3.79 19.69
CA LYS A 62 1.61 2.70 19.00
C LYS A 62 1.11 1.32 19.40
N LEU A 63 0.90 1.06 20.69
CA LEU A 63 0.40 -0.23 21.17
C LEU A 63 -1.00 -0.52 20.61
N ILE A 64 -1.89 0.47 20.63
CA ILE A 64 -3.22 0.36 20.03
C ILE A 64 -3.08 0.05 18.53
N HIS A 65 -2.19 0.71 17.82
CA HIS A 65 -1.93 0.44 16.40
C HIS A 65 -1.46 -0.98 16.15
N TRP A 66 -0.58 -1.53 16.99
CA TRP A 66 -0.09 -2.90 16.89
C TRP A 66 -1.21 -3.95 16.96
N ILE A 67 -2.35 -3.63 17.59
CA ILE A 67 -3.50 -4.52 17.69
C ILE A 67 -4.55 -4.19 16.61
N CYS A 68 -4.91 -2.91 16.50
CA CYS A 68 -6.01 -2.48 15.65
C CYS A 68 -5.66 -2.50 14.16
N VAL A 69 -4.41 -2.17 13.76
CA VAL A 69 -4.05 -2.15 12.32
C VAL A 69 -4.09 -3.56 11.71
N PRO A 70 -3.51 -4.62 12.32
CA PRO A 70 -3.65 -5.97 11.78
C PRO A 70 -5.10 -6.45 11.75
N ALA A 71 -5.89 -6.11 12.78
CA ALA A 71 -7.32 -6.45 12.83
C ALA A 71 -8.10 -5.76 11.71
N ILE A 72 -7.90 -4.45 11.50
CA ILE A 72 -8.53 -3.69 10.41
C ILE A 72 -8.11 -4.25 9.05
N PHE A 73 -6.82 -4.53 8.86
CA PHE A 73 -6.30 -5.11 7.62
C PHE A 73 -7.00 -6.44 7.29
N PHE A 74 -7.06 -7.35 8.25
CA PHE A 74 -7.79 -8.61 8.10
C PHE A 74 -9.27 -8.39 7.77
N CYS A 75 -9.94 -7.50 8.51
CA CYS A 75 -11.37 -7.24 8.34
C CYS A 75 -11.68 -6.60 6.97
N VAL A 76 -10.82 -5.73 6.44
CA VAL A 76 -10.99 -5.19 5.09
C VAL A 76 -10.95 -6.32 4.07
N LEU A 77 -9.93 -7.19 4.13
CA LEU A 77 -9.83 -8.32 3.19
C LEU A 77 -11.03 -9.27 3.31
N ALA A 78 -11.50 -9.51 4.54
CA ALA A 78 -12.66 -10.34 4.83
C ALA A 78 -13.96 -9.71 4.29
N LEU A 79 -14.18 -8.41 4.48
CA LEU A 79 -15.38 -7.75 3.95
C LEU A 79 -15.40 -7.77 2.42
N PHE A 80 -14.24 -7.55 1.77
CA PHE A 80 -14.14 -7.69 0.32
C PHE A 80 -14.27 -9.15 -0.14
N SER A 81 -13.86 -10.16 0.63
CA SER A 81 -14.02 -11.57 0.24
C SER A 81 -15.48 -12.00 0.16
N GLU A 82 -16.35 -11.36 0.94
CA GLU A 82 -17.77 -11.70 1.07
C GLU A 82 -18.66 -11.01 0.01
N ILE A 83 -18.10 -10.13 -0.82
CA ILE A 83 -18.81 -9.55 -1.96
C ILE A 83 -19.04 -10.66 -3.01
N PRO A 84 -20.26 -10.82 -3.56
CA PRO A 84 -20.55 -11.84 -4.57
C PRO A 84 -19.53 -11.84 -5.71
N SER A 85 -18.92 -12.99 -5.96
CA SER A 85 -17.79 -13.15 -6.89
C SER A 85 -17.93 -14.38 -7.78
N ASP A 86 -19.14 -14.89 -7.99
CA ASP A 86 -19.39 -16.12 -8.76
C ASP A 86 -18.84 -16.04 -10.19
N MET A 87 -18.97 -14.87 -10.83
CA MET A 87 -18.36 -14.59 -12.13
C MET A 87 -16.85 -14.82 -12.12
N LEU A 88 -16.15 -14.40 -11.06
CA LEU A 88 -14.70 -14.57 -10.93
C LEU A 88 -14.35 -16.02 -10.60
N LYS A 89 -15.08 -16.65 -9.67
CA LYS A 89 -14.86 -18.05 -9.23
C LYS A 89 -14.98 -19.04 -10.39
N ASN A 90 -15.94 -18.83 -11.28
CA ASN A 90 -16.20 -19.71 -12.42
C ASN A 90 -15.08 -19.70 -13.48
N LEU A 91 -14.15 -18.73 -13.43
CA LEU A 91 -12.98 -18.69 -14.30
C LEU A 91 -11.85 -19.63 -13.85
N PHE A 92 -11.95 -20.21 -12.65
CA PHE A 92 -10.88 -21.00 -12.03
C PHE A 92 -11.36 -22.38 -11.57
N PRO A 93 -10.47 -23.40 -11.55
CA PRO A 93 -10.79 -24.72 -11.02
C PRO A 93 -11.27 -24.67 -9.55
N ALA A 94 -12.15 -25.61 -9.19
CA ALA A 94 -12.77 -25.69 -7.85
C ALA A 94 -11.75 -25.66 -6.69
N ALA A 95 -10.55 -26.22 -6.89
CA ALA A 95 -9.48 -26.22 -5.89
C ALA A 95 -9.02 -24.81 -5.47
N TYR A 96 -9.14 -23.82 -6.36
CA TYR A 96 -8.71 -22.44 -6.11
C TYR A 96 -9.83 -21.52 -5.67
N GLN A 97 -11.10 -21.86 -5.98
CA GLN A 97 -12.27 -21.02 -5.74
C GLN A 97 -12.40 -20.43 -4.32
N PRO A 98 -11.98 -21.10 -3.22
CA PRO A 98 -11.99 -20.49 -1.89
C PRO A 98 -11.17 -19.20 -1.75
N TYR A 99 -10.20 -18.97 -2.63
CA TYR A 99 -9.35 -17.77 -2.65
C TYR A 99 -9.72 -16.82 -3.80
N ILE A 100 -10.72 -17.15 -4.61
CA ILE A 100 -11.12 -16.35 -5.78
C ILE A 100 -12.28 -15.43 -5.40
N HIS A 101 -11.95 -14.26 -4.88
CA HIS A 101 -12.90 -13.23 -4.45
C HIS A 101 -12.25 -11.85 -4.47
N TRP A 102 -13.04 -10.79 -4.25
CA TRP A 102 -12.54 -9.41 -4.35
C TRP A 102 -11.46 -9.08 -3.33
N GLY A 103 -11.47 -9.71 -2.14
CA GLY A 103 -10.35 -9.59 -1.17
C GLY A 103 -8.99 -9.95 -1.76
N THR A 104 -8.88 -11.00 -2.59
CA THR A 104 -7.63 -11.39 -3.26
C THR A 104 -7.22 -10.38 -4.33
N VAL A 105 -8.19 -9.79 -5.04
CA VAL A 105 -7.92 -8.70 -6.00
C VAL A 105 -7.31 -7.49 -5.28
N VAL A 106 -7.87 -7.11 -4.13
CA VAL A 106 -7.33 -6.03 -3.29
C VAL A 106 -5.90 -6.34 -2.83
N VAL A 107 -5.62 -7.58 -2.40
CA VAL A 107 -4.26 -8.02 -2.07
C VAL A 107 -3.32 -7.87 -3.27
N ILE A 108 -3.70 -8.36 -4.45
CA ILE A 108 -2.86 -8.27 -5.66
C ILE A 108 -2.52 -6.81 -5.98
N LEU A 109 -3.50 -5.91 -5.94
CA LEU A 109 -3.28 -4.48 -6.19
C LEU A 109 -2.32 -3.86 -5.16
N GLY A 110 -2.50 -4.17 -3.87
CA GLY A 110 -1.59 -3.72 -2.81
C GLY A 110 -0.17 -4.29 -2.97
N LEU A 111 -0.06 -5.55 -3.37
CA LEU A 111 1.24 -6.19 -3.63
C LEU A 111 1.95 -5.55 -4.82
N LEU A 112 1.25 -5.20 -5.91
CA LEU A 112 1.85 -4.45 -7.01
C LEU A 112 2.37 -3.07 -6.57
N PHE A 113 1.67 -2.41 -5.65
CA PHE A 113 2.15 -1.18 -5.03
C PHE A 113 3.46 -1.41 -4.27
N TYR A 114 3.55 -2.42 -3.41
CA TYR A 114 4.79 -2.71 -2.69
C TYR A 114 5.91 -3.15 -3.63
N LEU A 115 5.62 -3.96 -4.65
CA LEU A 115 6.60 -4.45 -5.61
C LEU A 115 7.29 -3.28 -6.35
N ARG A 116 6.53 -2.22 -6.64
CA ARG A 116 7.05 -1.00 -7.27
C ARG A 116 8.04 -0.23 -6.38
N ILE A 117 7.91 -0.33 -5.05
CA ILE A 117 8.68 0.48 -4.09
C ILE A 117 9.80 -0.33 -3.41
N SER A 118 9.51 -1.57 -2.99
CA SER A 118 10.44 -2.45 -2.27
C SER A 118 10.04 -3.92 -2.41
N VAL A 119 10.93 -4.73 -3.01
CA VAL A 119 10.74 -6.19 -3.15
C VAL A 119 10.68 -6.87 -1.79
N THR A 120 11.48 -6.43 -0.82
CA THR A 120 11.45 -7.00 0.54
C THR A 120 10.09 -6.77 1.18
N MET A 121 9.56 -5.55 1.12
CA MET A 121 8.24 -5.26 1.68
C MET A 121 7.13 -6.02 0.95
N PHE A 122 7.24 -6.18 -0.36
CA PHE A 122 6.35 -7.04 -1.15
C PHE A 122 6.31 -8.47 -0.60
N LEU A 123 7.47 -9.10 -0.37
CA LEU A 123 7.53 -10.48 0.14
C LEU A 123 6.90 -10.60 1.53
N GLY A 124 7.17 -9.65 2.43
CA GLY A 124 6.59 -9.61 3.76
C GLY A 124 5.08 -9.44 3.74
N MET A 125 4.59 -8.45 2.99
CA MET A 125 3.16 -8.20 2.86
C MET A 125 2.44 -9.33 2.12
N ALA A 126 3.11 -10.04 1.21
CA ALA A 126 2.57 -11.24 0.57
C ALA A 126 2.38 -12.36 1.59
N ALA A 127 3.33 -12.58 2.50
CA ALA A 127 3.20 -13.56 3.56
C ALA A 127 2.07 -13.19 4.54
N VAL A 128 2.02 -11.93 5.00
CA VAL A 128 0.94 -11.45 5.89
C VAL A 128 -0.43 -11.59 5.22
N SER A 129 -0.56 -11.17 3.97
CA SER A 129 -1.82 -11.26 3.23
C SER A 129 -2.25 -12.70 3.01
N SER A 130 -1.31 -13.60 2.71
CA SER A 130 -1.60 -15.04 2.55
C SER A 130 -2.14 -15.65 3.85
N LEU A 131 -1.58 -15.26 5.00
CA LEU A 131 -2.09 -15.69 6.30
C LEU A 131 -3.51 -15.17 6.56
N CYS A 132 -3.80 -13.92 6.21
CA CYS A 132 -5.16 -13.37 6.31
C CYS A 132 -6.15 -14.11 5.40
N LEU A 133 -5.81 -14.33 4.13
CA LEU A 133 -6.65 -15.09 3.20
C LEU A 133 -6.91 -16.53 3.66
N TYR A 134 -5.89 -17.17 4.23
CA TYR A 134 -6.05 -18.49 4.85
C TYR A 134 -7.00 -18.44 6.05
N GLY A 135 -6.86 -17.45 6.94
CA GLY A 135 -7.77 -17.26 8.06
C GLY A 135 -9.23 -17.05 7.63
N ILE A 136 -9.46 -16.22 6.60
CA ILE A 136 -10.79 -16.00 6.01
C ILE A 136 -11.39 -17.32 5.49
N LYS A 137 -10.59 -18.11 4.76
CA LYS A 137 -11.01 -19.44 4.30
C LYS A 137 -11.40 -20.34 5.48
N VAL A 138 -10.59 -20.38 6.54
CA VAL A 138 -10.87 -21.21 7.72
C VAL A 138 -12.18 -20.80 8.39
N LEU A 139 -12.41 -19.50 8.57
CA LEU A 139 -13.68 -18.99 9.13
C LEU A 139 -14.88 -19.37 8.27
N ASN A 140 -14.75 -19.26 6.94
CA ASN A 140 -15.79 -19.66 6.01
C ASN A 140 -16.10 -21.17 6.08
N VAL A 141 -15.07 -22.01 6.23
CA VAL A 141 -15.25 -23.47 6.40
C VAL A 141 -15.91 -23.80 7.74
N TRP A 142 -15.57 -23.10 8.81
CA TRP A 142 -16.21 -23.30 10.11
C TRP A 142 -17.69 -22.90 10.10
N GLY A 143 -18.07 -21.85 9.37
CA GLY A 143 -19.46 -21.56 9.02
C GLY A 143 -20.41 -21.25 10.19
N VAL A 144 -19.91 -21.05 11.41
CA VAL A 144 -20.75 -20.80 12.60
C VAL A 144 -21.42 -19.42 12.54
N ILE A 145 -20.67 -18.41 12.10
CA ILE A 145 -21.14 -17.03 11.92
C ILE A 145 -20.62 -16.57 10.55
N PRO A 146 -21.45 -15.91 9.70
CA PRO A 146 -20.99 -15.33 8.45
C PRO A 146 -19.77 -14.42 8.66
N VAL A 147 -18.73 -14.61 7.85
CA VAL A 147 -17.43 -13.93 8.04
C VAL A 147 -17.57 -12.41 8.01
N TRP A 148 -18.47 -11.87 7.16
CA TRP A 148 -18.72 -10.43 7.10
C TRP A 148 -19.25 -9.86 8.44
N GLN A 149 -20.01 -10.62 9.23
CA GLN A 149 -20.53 -10.16 10.52
C GLN A 149 -19.40 -10.06 11.55
N ILE A 150 -18.57 -11.10 11.62
CA ILE A 150 -17.37 -11.12 12.47
C ILE A 150 -16.48 -9.93 12.08
N ALA A 151 -16.18 -9.81 10.79
CA ALA A 151 -15.33 -8.75 10.27
C ALA A 151 -15.90 -7.36 10.56
N LEU A 152 -17.20 -7.14 10.39
CA LEU A 152 -17.84 -5.84 10.64
C LEU A 152 -17.75 -5.45 12.13
N ILE A 153 -18.05 -6.37 13.04
CA ILE A 153 -17.99 -6.13 14.49
C ILE A 153 -16.55 -5.79 14.90
N VAL A 154 -15.58 -6.61 14.48
CA VAL A 154 -14.17 -6.40 14.80
C VAL A 154 -13.64 -5.12 14.17
N PHE A 155 -14.03 -4.81 12.93
CA PHE A 155 -13.65 -3.60 12.23
C PHE A 155 -14.11 -2.34 12.97
N VAL A 156 -15.37 -2.28 13.38
CA VAL A 156 -15.91 -1.14 14.15
C VAL A 156 -15.19 -1.00 15.48
N ALA A 157 -15.01 -2.10 16.23
CA ALA A 157 -14.29 -2.07 17.51
C ALA A 157 -12.83 -1.60 17.35
N ALA A 158 -12.13 -2.09 16.32
CA ALA A 158 -10.75 -1.70 16.04
C ALA A 158 -10.63 -0.23 15.63
N TRP A 159 -11.59 0.31 14.88
CA TRP A 159 -11.64 1.73 14.55
C TRP A 159 -11.89 2.62 15.76
N ILE A 160 -12.79 2.22 16.67
CA ILE A 160 -13.00 2.91 17.94
C ILE A 160 -11.68 2.98 18.72
N GLY A 161 -10.95 1.85 18.79
CA GLY A 161 -9.62 1.79 19.39
C GLY A 161 -8.63 2.74 18.72
N GLN A 162 -8.52 2.71 17.40
CA GLN A 162 -7.69 3.63 16.60
C GLN A 162 -7.98 5.10 16.88
N PHE A 163 -9.25 5.50 16.89
CA PHE A 163 -9.63 6.89 17.18
C PHE A 163 -9.27 7.30 18.61
N TYR A 164 -9.42 6.40 19.58
CA TYR A 164 -8.93 6.62 20.93
C TYR A 164 -7.41 6.81 20.96
N GLY A 165 -6.64 5.94 20.29
CA GLY A 165 -5.19 6.07 20.18
C GLY A 165 -4.75 7.43 19.60
N HIS A 166 -5.40 7.89 18.54
CA HIS A 166 -5.15 9.20 17.95
C HIS A 166 -5.58 10.38 18.84
N LYS A 167 -6.64 10.21 19.63
CA LYS A 167 -7.03 11.20 20.65
C LYS A 167 -5.93 11.35 21.70
N VAL A 168 -5.33 10.25 22.16
CA VAL A 168 -4.19 10.27 23.09
C VAL A 168 -2.94 10.88 22.47
N GLU A 169 -2.70 10.63 21.18
CA GLU A 169 -1.58 11.23 20.42
C GLU A 169 -1.76 12.75 20.23
N GLY A 170 -3.00 13.24 20.15
CA GLY A 170 -3.32 14.64 19.83
C GLY A 170 -3.14 14.99 18.34
N LYS A 171 -2.90 13.99 17.48
CA LYS A 171 -2.78 14.13 16.03
C LYS A 171 -3.90 13.38 15.32
N LYS A 172 -4.47 14.00 14.29
CA LYS A 172 -5.51 13.37 13.46
C LYS A 172 -4.97 12.11 12.76
N PRO A 173 -5.81 11.08 12.53
CA PRO A 173 -5.41 9.90 11.78
C PRO A 173 -4.88 10.24 10.38
N SER A 174 -3.77 9.62 9.98
CA SER A 174 -3.11 9.90 8.69
C SER A 174 -3.95 9.49 7.48
N PHE A 175 -4.80 8.47 7.61
CA PHE A 175 -5.61 7.98 6.48
C PHE A 175 -6.60 9.01 5.92
N PHE A 176 -7.01 10.01 6.71
CA PHE A 176 -7.86 11.11 6.22
C PHE A 176 -7.11 12.05 5.28
N LYS A 177 -5.77 12.03 5.31
CA LYS A 177 -4.93 12.84 4.43
C LYS A 177 -4.67 12.12 3.11
N ASP A 178 -4.50 10.80 3.16
CA ASP A 178 -4.23 9.97 1.99
C ASP A 178 -4.69 8.52 2.23
N LEU A 179 -5.51 8.01 1.31
CA LEU A 179 -5.96 6.62 1.33
C LEU A 179 -4.78 5.63 1.24
N GLN A 180 -3.66 6.03 0.63
CA GLN A 180 -2.45 5.21 0.55
C GLN A 180 -1.90 4.87 1.94
N PHE A 181 -2.10 5.73 2.95
CA PHE A 181 -1.66 5.42 4.31
C PHE A 181 -2.37 4.22 4.94
N LEU A 182 -3.51 3.79 4.40
CA LEU A 182 -4.13 2.52 4.78
C LEU A 182 -3.24 1.32 4.40
N MET A 183 -2.54 1.40 3.27
CA MET A 183 -1.55 0.39 2.85
C MET A 183 -0.23 0.56 3.61
N ILE A 184 0.16 1.79 3.97
CA ILE A 184 1.41 2.02 4.70
C ILE A 184 1.32 1.55 6.15
N GLY A 185 0.15 1.63 6.81
CA GLY A 185 -0.01 1.21 8.21
C GLY A 185 0.45 -0.22 8.52
N PRO A 186 -0.04 -1.26 7.81
CA PRO A 186 0.43 -2.64 8.00
C PRO A 186 1.93 -2.81 7.69
N ALA A 187 2.41 -2.18 6.61
CA ALA A 187 3.82 -2.21 6.23
C ALA A 187 4.72 -1.53 7.28
N TRP A 188 4.22 -0.51 7.96
CA TRP A 188 4.91 0.17 9.05
C TRP A 188 5.14 -0.74 10.26
N LEU A 189 4.12 -1.54 10.63
CA LEU A 189 4.27 -2.55 11.68
C LEU A 189 5.29 -3.63 11.28
N LEU A 190 5.21 -4.12 10.04
CA LEU A 190 6.18 -5.08 9.52
C LEU A 190 7.60 -4.50 9.48
N GLY A 191 7.74 -3.21 9.18
CA GLY A 191 9.01 -2.48 9.21
C GLY A 191 9.70 -2.50 10.58
N PHE A 192 8.95 -2.51 11.69
CA PHE A 192 9.52 -2.72 13.02
C PHE A 192 10.01 -4.15 13.24
N ILE A 193 9.28 -5.14 12.72
CA ILE A 193 9.70 -6.55 12.79
C ILE A 193 11.01 -6.71 12.03
N TYR A 194 11.07 -6.22 10.79
CA TYR A 194 12.26 -6.23 9.95
C TYR A 194 13.46 -5.55 10.60
N LYS A 195 13.28 -4.35 11.16
CA LYS A 195 14.33 -3.67 11.92
C LYS A 195 14.82 -4.49 13.11
N LYS A 196 13.92 -5.17 13.82
CA LYS A 196 14.27 -6.02 14.97
C LYS A 196 15.07 -7.26 14.57
N ILE A 197 14.83 -7.83 13.38
CA ILE A 197 15.50 -9.04 12.88
C ILE A 197 16.61 -8.77 11.86
N GLY A 198 16.93 -7.50 11.59
CA GLY A 198 18.04 -7.09 10.73
C GLY A 198 17.78 -7.19 9.22
N ILE A 199 16.53 -7.18 8.78
CA ILE A 199 16.17 -7.19 7.35
C ILE A 199 16.03 -5.76 6.81
N SER A 200 16.70 -5.46 5.68
CA SER A 200 16.58 -4.19 4.95
C SER A 200 15.48 -4.24 3.90
N TYR A 201 14.82 -3.09 3.68
CA TYR A 201 13.67 -2.95 2.78
C TYR A 201 13.61 -1.55 2.17
#